data_AF-A0A3P6S8P8-F1
#
_entry.id   AF-A0A3P6S8P8-F1
#
_cell.length_a   1.000
_cell.length_b   1.000
_cell.length_c   1.000
_cell.angle_alpha   90.00
_cell.angle_beta   90.00
_cell.angle_gamma   90.00
#
_symmetry.space_group_name_H-M   'P 1'
#
loop_
_entity.id
_entity.type
_entity.pdbx_description
1 polymer ?
#
loop_
_entity_poly.entity_id
_entity_poly.type
_entity_poly.pdbx_seq_one_letter_code
_entity_poly.pdbx_strand_id
1 'polypeptide(L)'
;MKRVTYVCLAPVLIPMWVTIPDVRRPESRTWYPVTFVNSILWIAFFSYLMVWWANTIGETLGIPTEVIGLTILAAGTSIPDLITSVIVARKGLGDMAVSSSVGSNIFDVCVG
;
A
#
# COMPACT_ATOMS: atom_id res chain seq x y z
N MET A 1 15.54 -17.72 4.53
CA MET A 1 14.62 -16.91 3.69
C MET A 1 14.52 -15.44 4.12
N LYS A 2 14.27 -15.10 5.39
CA LYS A 2 14.10 -13.70 5.85
C LYS A 2 15.24 -12.72 5.46
N ARG A 3 16.52 -13.13 5.49
CA ARG A 3 17.65 -12.27 5.10
C ARG A 3 17.69 -11.92 3.62
N VAL A 4 17.31 -12.84 2.74
CA VAL A 4 17.32 -12.63 1.27
C VAL A 4 16.25 -11.62 0.88
N THR A 5 15.07 -11.75 1.47
CA THR A 5 13.95 -10.80 1.27
C THR A 5 14.34 -9.37 1.68
N TYR A 6 15.08 -9.21 2.78
CA TYR A 6 15.57 -7.89 3.20
C TYR A 6 16.56 -7.28 2.20
N VAL A 7 17.46 -8.08 1.63
CA VAL A 7 18.45 -7.59 0.64
C VAL A 7 17.78 -7.21 -0.67
N CYS A 8 16.77 -7.96 -1.13
CA CYS A 8 15.99 -7.62 -2.32
C CYS A 8 15.13 -6.37 -2.13
N LEU A 9 14.57 -6.16 -0.92
CA LEU A 9 13.75 -4.98 -0.60
C LEU A 9 14.58 -3.76 -0.21
N ALA A 10 15.86 -3.92 0.15
CA ALA A 10 16.76 -2.84 0.56
C ALA A 10 16.77 -1.63 -0.39
N PRO A 11 16.90 -1.75 -1.73
CA PRO A 11 16.91 -0.59 -2.62
C PRO A 11 15.63 0.25 -2.59
N VAL A 12 14.49 -0.35 -2.20
CA VAL A 12 13.21 0.35 -2.04
C VAL A 12 13.02 0.86 -0.61
N LEU A 13 13.42 0.07 0.38
CA LEU A 13 13.26 0.39 1.79
C LEU A 13 14.20 1.51 2.27
N ILE A 14 15.41 1.61 1.71
CA ILE A 14 16.39 2.64 2.07
C ILE A 14 15.87 4.07 1.78
N PRO A 15 15.39 4.40 0.56
CA PRO A 15 14.87 5.74 0.29
C PRO A 15 13.57 6.03 1.07
N MET A 16 12.70 5.05 1.30
CA MET A 16 11.52 5.23 2.18
C MET A 16 11.93 5.50 3.63
N TRP A 17 12.93 4.80 4.15
CA TRP A 17 13.42 4.98 5.52
C TRP A 17 14.10 6.34 5.71
N VAL A 18 14.77 6.86 4.68
CA VAL A 18 15.39 8.19 4.71
C VAL A 18 14.34 9.31 4.63
N THR A 19 13.27 9.11 3.86
CA THR A 19 12.27 10.16 3.61
C THR A 19 11.15 10.22 4.64
N ILE A 20 10.89 9.14 5.39
CA ILE A 20 9.82 9.08 6.40
C ILE A 20 10.43 9.25 7.81
N PRO A 21 10.32 10.44 8.44
CA PRO A 21 10.78 10.62 9.81
C PRO A 21 9.98 9.74 10.79
N ASP A 22 10.66 9.12 11.77
CA ASP A 22 10.01 8.23 12.73
C ASP A 22 9.34 9.03 13.87
N VAL A 23 8.07 9.35 13.69
CA VAL A 23 7.22 10.07 14.66
C VAL A 23 6.86 9.27 15.91
N ARG A 24 7.30 8.00 16.03
CA ARG A 24 7.18 7.23 17.28
C ARG A 24 8.13 7.73 18.35
N ARG A 25 9.18 8.46 17.96
CA ARG A 25 10.12 9.08 18.91
C ARG A 25 9.51 10.35 19.51
N PRO A 26 9.55 10.52 20.84
CA PRO A 26 8.92 11.67 21.51
C PRO A 26 9.47 13.02 21.04
N GLU A 27 10.74 13.08 20.63
CA GLU A 27 11.39 14.29 20.09
C GLU A 27 10.91 14.69 18.69
N SER A 28 10.38 13.75 17.90
CA SER A 28 9.97 13.97 16.51
C SER A 28 8.45 14.03 16.32
N ARG A 29 7.66 14.05 17.40
CA ARG A 29 6.19 13.99 17.35
C ARG A 29 5.56 15.12 16.53
N THR A 30 6.19 16.30 16.52
CA THR A 30 5.72 17.49 15.77
C THR A 30 5.82 17.31 14.25
N TRP A 31 6.60 16.34 13.77
CA TRP A 31 6.80 16.06 12.34
C TRP A 31 5.73 15.14 11.73
N TYR A 32 4.66 14.85 12.47
CA TYR A 32 3.54 14.03 11.97
C TYR A 32 2.95 14.50 10.63
N PRO A 33 2.75 15.81 10.33
CA PRO A 33 2.14 16.19 9.06
C PRO A 33 3.10 15.95 7.89
N VAL A 34 4.41 16.11 8.12
CA VAL A 34 5.44 15.81 7.10
C VAL A 34 5.46 14.32 6.79
N THR A 35 5.41 13.46 7.81
CA THR A 35 5.34 12.00 7.60
C THR A 35 4.09 11.58 6.84
N PHE A 36 2.97 12.23 7.12
CA PHE A 36 1.70 11.94 6.48
C PHE A 36 1.73 12.30 5.00
N VAL A 37 2.16 13.52 4.66
CA VAL A 37 2.30 13.97 3.27
C VAL A 37 3.31 13.11 2.51
N ASN A 38 4.47 12.80 3.10
CA ASN A 38 5.46 11.95 2.45
C ASN A 38 4.93 10.53 2.19
N SER A 39 4.12 9.99 3.10
CA SER A 39 3.46 8.68 2.91
C SER A 39 2.47 8.72 1.74
N ILE A 40 1.68 9.78 1.62
CA ILE A 40 0.76 9.97 0.47
C ILE A 40 1.54 10.02 -0.85
N LEU A 41 2.65 10.76 -0.90
CA LEU A 41 3.50 10.84 -2.09
C LEU A 41 4.06 9.48 -2.50
N TRP A 42 4.53 8.68 -1.53
CA TRP A 42 5.01 7.33 -1.80
C TRP A 42 3.90 6.40 -2.29
N ILE A 43 2.72 6.45 -1.69
CA ILE A 43 1.56 5.66 -2.12
C ILE A 43 1.17 6.04 -3.56
N ALA A 44 1.14 7.34 -3.89
CA ALA A 44 0.85 7.82 -5.24
C ALA A 44 1.89 7.34 -6.26
N PHE A 45 3.18 7.41 -5.91
CA PHE A 45 4.27 6.94 -6.76
C PHE A 45 4.18 5.43 -7.04
N PHE A 46 3.98 4.61 -6.00
CA PHE A 46 3.83 3.16 -6.17
C PHE A 46 2.56 2.78 -6.92
N SER A 47 1.45 3.51 -6.70
CA SER A 47 0.21 3.31 -7.44
C SER A 47 0.40 3.56 -8.93
N TYR A 48 1.08 4.65 -9.31
CA TYR A 48 1.41 4.93 -10.71
C TYR A 48 2.27 3.82 -11.33
N LEU A 49 3.30 3.37 -10.61
CA LEU A 49 4.19 2.30 -11.08
C LEU A 49 3.45 0.97 -11.26
N MET A 50 2.53 0.65 -10.35
CA MET A 50 1.67 -0.54 -10.42
C MET A 50 0.82 -0.53 -11.69
N VAL A 51 0.13 0.58 -11.98
CA VAL A 51 -0.72 0.73 -13.17
C VAL A 51 0.12 0.62 -14.44
N TRP A 52 1.27 1.29 -14.47
CA TRP A 52 2.17 1.24 -15.62
C TRP A 52 2.68 -0.18 -15.92
N TRP A 53 3.10 -0.92 -14.88
CA TRP A 53 3.52 -2.31 -15.03
C TRP A 53 2.38 -3.24 -15.43
N ALA A 54 1.18 -3.08 -14.85
CA ALA A 54 0.02 -3.89 -15.21
C ALA A 54 -0.36 -3.71 -16.68
N ASN A 55 -0.34 -2.47 -17.18
CA ASN A 55 -0.60 -2.18 -18.59
C ASN A 55 0.48 -2.74 -19.51
N THR A 56 1.76 -2.59 -19.14
CA THR A 56 2.88 -3.15 -19.93
C THR A 56 2.78 -4.67 -20.07
N ILE A 57 2.46 -5.38 -18.99
CA ILE A 57 2.24 -6.83 -19.00
C ILE A 57 1.01 -7.18 -19.84
N GLY A 58 -0.04 -6.37 -19.70
CA GLY A 58 -1.26 -6.45 -20.50
C GLY A 58 -1.06 -6.42 -21.99
N GLU A 59 -0.38 -5.39 -22.46
CA GLU A 59 -0.03 -5.18 -23.86
C GLU A 59 0.83 -6.33 -24.39
N THR A 60 1.76 -6.83 -23.58
CA THR A 60 2.60 -7.99 -23.95
C THR A 60 1.80 -9.28 -24.09
N LEU A 61 0.71 -9.43 -23.32
CA LEU A 61 -0.19 -10.59 -23.35
C LEU A 61 -1.36 -10.42 -24.34
N GLY A 62 -1.50 -9.26 -24.99
CA GLY A 62 -2.61 -8.95 -25.88
C GLY A 62 -3.97 -8.80 -25.17
N ILE A 63 -3.97 -8.53 -23.86
CA ILE A 63 -5.19 -8.38 -23.06
C ILE A 63 -5.66 -6.91 -23.14
N PRO A 64 -6.95 -6.64 -23.36
CA PRO A 64 -7.48 -5.28 -23.35
C PRO A 64 -7.24 -4.57 -22.00
N THR A 65 -6.85 -3.30 -22.08
CA THR A 65 -6.52 -2.47 -20.91
C THR A 65 -7.70 -2.36 -19.93
N GLU A 66 -8.95 -2.39 -20.43
CA GLU A 66 -10.13 -2.33 -19.58
C GLU A 66 -10.24 -3.57 -18.69
N VAL A 67 -9.95 -4.75 -19.23
CA VAL A 67 -10.02 -6.01 -18.48
C VAL A 67 -8.96 -6.04 -17.38
N ILE A 68 -7.77 -5.51 -17.64
CA ILE A 68 -6.68 -5.42 -16.65
C ILE A 68 -7.06 -4.45 -15.52
N GLY A 69 -7.66 -3.31 -15.88
CA GLY A 69 -8.23 -2.36 -14.92
C GLY A 69 -9.26 -3.02 -14.00
N LEU A 70 -10.24 -3.69 -14.60
CA LEU A 70 -11.36 -4.30 -13.88
C LEU A 70 -10.98 -5.53 -13.07
N THR A 71 -9.86 -6.19 -13.36
CA THR A 71 -9.48 -7.45 -12.70
C THR A 71 -8.22 -7.30 -11.88
N ILE A 72 -7.07 -7.09 -12.52
CA ILE A 72 -5.76 -7.09 -11.86
C ILE A 72 -5.60 -5.85 -10.99
N LEU A 73 -5.94 -4.67 -11.51
CA LEU A 73 -5.81 -3.43 -10.75
C LEU A 73 -6.88 -3.34 -9.64
N ALA A 74 -8.13 -3.70 -9.93
CA ALA A 74 -9.19 -3.79 -8.92
C ALA A 74 -8.85 -4.78 -7.78
N ALA A 75 -8.29 -5.95 -8.09
CA ALA A 75 -7.81 -6.86 -7.05
C ALA A 75 -6.57 -6.30 -6.32
N GLY A 76 -5.70 -5.59 -7.04
CA GLY A 76 -4.46 -5.02 -6.53
C GLY A 76 -4.67 -3.97 -5.42
N THR A 77 -5.71 -3.15 -5.52
CA THR A 77 -6.05 -2.14 -4.50
C THR A 77 -6.51 -2.76 -3.17
N SER A 78 -7.11 -3.95 -3.20
CA SER A 78 -7.60 -4.65 -2.01
C SER A 78 -6.50 -5.42 -1.25
N ILE A 79 -5.38 -5.74 -1.88
CA ILE A 79 -4.30 -6.54 -1.27
C ILE A 79 -3.64 -5.81 -0.07
N PRO A 80 -3.26 -4.52 -0.16
CA PRO A 80 -2.71 -3.79 0.98
C PRO A 80 -3.65 -3.77 2.19
N ASP A 81 -4.95 -3.54 1.97
CA ASP A 81 -5.97 -3.52 3.03
C ASP A 81 -6.15 -4.89 3.67
N LEU A 82 -6.11 -5.96 2.88
CA LEU A 82 -6.11 -7.32 3.42
C LEU A 82 -4.88 -7.55 4.32
N ILE A 83 -3.69 -7.12 3.87
CA ILE A 83 -2.45 -7.30 4.64
C ILE A 83 -2.52 -6.52 5.97
N THR A 84 -2.98 -5.27 5.95
CA THR A 84 -3.09 -4.45 7.17
C THR A 84 -4.10 -5.06 8.15
N SER A 85 -5.29 -5.44 7.67
CA SER A 85 -6.32 -6.11 8.48
C SER A 85 -5.82 -7.43 9.08
N VAL A 86 -5.10 -8.25 8.32
CA VAL A 86 -4.51 -9.51 8.83
C VAL A 86 -3.45 -9.24 9.89
N ILE A 87 -2.58 -8.24 9.70
CA ILE A 87 -1.55 -7.88 10.70
C ILE A 87 -2.20 -7.43 12.01
N VAL A 88 -3.26 -6.62 11.94
CA VAL A 88 -3.98 -6.09 13.11
C VAL A 88 -4.75 -7.20 13.83
N ALA A 89 -5.42 -8.08 13.09
CA ALA A 89 -6.10 -9.25 13.64
C ALA A 89 -5.12 -10.18 14.38
N ARG A 90 -3.94 -10.43 13.80
CA ARG A 90 -2.87 -11.23 14.44
C ARG A 90 -2.30 -10.61 15.72
N LYS A 91 -2.47 -9.30 15.92
CA LYS A 91 -2.07 -8.59 17.16
C LYS A 91 -3.14 -8.65 18.25
N GLY A 92 -4.24 -9.38 18.04
CA GLY A 92 -5.36 -9.46 18.97
C GLY A 92 -6.34 -8.29 18.88
N LEU A 93 -6.18 -7.41 17.90
CA LEU A 93 -7.03 -6.23 17.67
C LEU A 93 -8.12 -6.55 16.63
N GLY A 94 -8.91 -7.59 16.87
CA GLY A 94 -9.93 -8.07 15.94
C GLY A 94 -10.94 -6.99 15.55
N ASP A 95 -11.41 -6.20 16.53
CA ASP A 95 -12.38 -5.12 16.31
C ASP A 95 -11.86 -4.08 15.31
N MET A 96 -10.56 -3.74 15.39
CA MET A 96 -9.91 -2.80 14.49
C MET A 96 -9.74 -3.39 13.08
N ALA A 97 -9.49 -4.69 12.96
CA ALA A 97 -9.41 -5.37 11.67
C ALA A 97 -10.77 -5.41 10.96
N VAL A 98 -11.85 -5.69 11.72
CA VAL A 98 -13.22 -5.69 11.19
C VAL A 98 -13.64 -4.28 10.80
N SER A 99 -13.41 -3.27 11.66
CA SER A 99 -13.76 -1.88 11.34
C SER A 99 -13.00 -1.35 10.12
N SER A 100 -11.72 -1.70 9.97
CA SER A 100 -10.91 -1.30 8.82
C SER A 100 -11.42 -1.94 7.52
N SER A 101 -11.78 -3.22 7.56
CA SER A 101 -12.26 -3.95 6.37
C SER A 101 -13.64 -3.46 5.92
N VAL A 102 -14.57 -3.27 6.86
CA VAL A 102 -15.91 -2.75 6.57
C VAL A 102 -15.84 -1.29 6.11
N GLY A 103 -15.01 -0.47 6.78
CA GLY A 103 -14.82 0.94 6.45
C GLY A 103 -14.24 1.15 5.06
N SER A 104 -13.20 0.39 4.67
CA SER A 104 -12.58 0.52 3.34
C SER A 104 -13.58 0.20 2.23
N ASN A 105 -14.30 -0.93 2.32
CA ASN A 105 -15.30 -1.30 1.31
C ASN A 105 -16.47 -0.31 1.19
N ILE A 106 -16.95 0.25 2.31
CA ILE A 106 -18.01 1.28 2.27
C ILE A 106 -17.48 2.54 1.60
N PHE A 107 -16.25 2.96 1.92
CA PHE A 107 -15.63 4.12 1.29
C PHE A 107 -15.43 3.90 -0.22
N ASP A 108 -14.97 2.72 -0.62
CA ASP A 108 -14.76 2.34 -2.02
C ASP A 108 -16.08 2.39 -2.82
N VAL A 109 -17.21 2.02 -2.22
CA VAL A 109 -18.53 2.08 -2.87
C VAL A 109 -19.15 3.48 -2.85
N CYS A 110 -18.96 4.25 -1.78
CA CYS A 110 -19.62 5.54 -1.61
C CYS A 110 -18.83 6.74 -2.18
N VAL A 111 -17.51 6.61 -2.26
CA VAL A 111 -16.59 7.71 -2.62
C VAL A 111 -15.68 7.34 -3.79
N GLY A 112 -15.25 6.07 -3.88
CA GLY A 112 -14.46 5.53 -5.00
C GLY A 112 -15.21 5.59 -6.32
#